data_AF-A0A8T3R3H9-F1
#
_entry.id   AF-A0A8T3R3H9-F1
#
_cell.length_a   1.000
_cell.length_b   1.000
_cell.length_c   1.000
_cell.angle_alpha   90.00
_cell.angle_beta   90.00
_cell.angle_gamma   90.00
#
_symmetry.space_group_name_H-M   'P 1'
#
loop_
_entity.id
_entity.type
_entity.pdbx_description
1 polymer ?
#
loop_
_entity_poly.entity_id
_entity_poly.type
_entity_poly.pdbx_seq_one_letter_code
_entity_poly.pdbx_strand_id
1 'polypeptide(L)' 'DAVSVGDFHLPNLVSFALAGEPRSDDARMLELLEPFRGQRARVIRLLELSGIRIPRYGPRLSGRRIEEF' A
#
# COMPACT_ATOMS: atom_id res chain seq x y z
N ASP A 1 -7.35 14.27 10.24
CA ASP A 1 -6.72 13.05 10.78
C ASP A 1 -7.47 11.75 10.45
N ALA A 2 -8.40 11.75 9.49
CA ALA A 2 -9.10 10.53 9.11
C ALA A 2 -8.16 9.58 8.34
N VAL A 3 -8.32 8.28 8.55
CA VAL A 3 -7.62 7.22 7.83
C VAL A 3 -8.68 6.34 7.18
N SER A 4 -8.51 6.03 5.88
CA SER A 4 -9.43 5.17 5.14
C SER A 4 -9.10 3.70 5.41
N VAL A 5 -9.72 3.15 6.45
CA VAL A 5 -9.69 1.71 6.77
C VAL A 5 -10.50 0.94 5.71
N GLY A 6 -10.03 -0.23 5.30
CA GLY A 6 -10.64 -1.06 4.25
C GLY A 6 -10.14 -0.75 2.83
N ASP A 7 -9.19 0.17 2.69
CA ASP A 7 -8.54 0.43 1.41
C ASP A 7 -7.54 -0.69 1.07
N PHE A 8 -7.56 -1.17 -0.18
CA PHE A 8 -6.73 -2.31 -0.59
C PHE A 8 -5.26 -1.94 -0.86
N HIS A 9 -4.97 -0.65 -1.07
CA HIS A 9 -3.67 -0.12 -1.44
C HIS A 9 -2.95 0.57 -0.28
N LEU A 10 -3.68 1.35 0.53
CA LEU A 10 -3.08 2.18 1.58
C LEU A 10 -2.26 1.39 2.61
N PRO A 11 -2.73 0.24 3.15
CA PRO A 11 -1.93 -0.52 4.10
C PRO A 11 -0.56 -0.92 3.57
N ASN A 12 -0.52 -1.41 2.33
CA ASN A 12 0.72 -1.83 1.67
C ASN A 12 1.63 -0.63 1.37
N LEU A 13 1.07 0.53 1.02
CA LEU A 13 1.84 1.75 0.79
C LEU A 13 2.49 2.26 2.08
N VAL A 14 1.70 2.36 3.15
CA VAL A 14 2.15 2.86 4.45
C VAL A 14 3.19 1.92 5.04
N SER A 15 2.94 0.60 5.04
CA SER A 15 3.87 -0.39 5.57
C SER A 15 5.20 -0.42 4.82
N PHE A 16 5.15 -0.29 3.49
CA PHE A 16 6.36 -0.30 2.68
C PHE A 16 7.16 0.99 2.90
N ALA A 17 6.50 2.15 2.90
CA ALA A 17 7.17 3.43 3.05
C ALA A 17 7.78 3.65 4.44
N LEU A 18 7.11 3.18 5.50
CA LEU A 18 7.53 3.47 6.89
C LEU A 18 8.29 2.32 7.55
N ALA A 19 8.10 1.08 7.10
CA ALA A 19 8.70 -0.11 7.72
C ALA A 19 9.41 -1.05 6.72
N GLY A 20 9.38 -0.74 5.41
CA GLY A 20 9.93 -1.64 4.38
C GLY A 20 9.13 -2.93 4.19
N GLU A 21 7.94 -3.02 4.80
CA GLU A 21 7.08 -4.19 4.77
C GLU A 21 6.25 -4.17 3.47
N PRO A 22 6.43 -5.14 2.54
CA PRO A 22 5.80 -5.09 1.23
C PRO A 22 4.29 -5.36 1.26
N ARG A 23 3.79 -5.98 2.34
CA ARG A 23 2.38 -6.32 2.52
C ARG A 23 1.94 -6.06 3.95
N SER A 24 0.72 -5.57 4.12
CA SER A 24 0.17 -5.24 5.43
C SER A 24 -1.35 -5.09 5.40
N ASP A 25 -1.94 -5.00 6.58
CA ASP A 25 -3.38 -4.81 6.81
C ASP A 25 -3.67 -3.46 7.49
N ASP A 26 -4.96 -3.18 7.69
CA ASP A 26 -5.40 -1.91 8.31
C ASP A 26 -4.87 -1.75 9.74
N ALA A 27 -4.78 -2.84 10.51
CA ALA A 27 -4.32 -2.77 11.89
C ALA A 27 -2.86 -2.30 11.94
N ARG A 28 -2.01 -2.92 11.13
CA ARG A 28 -0.60 -2.54 11.04
C ARG A 28 -0.40 -1.16 10.42
N MET A 29 -1.23 -0.77 9.45
CA MET A 29 -1.25 0.61 8.95
C MET A 29 -1.53 1.62 10.07
N LEU A 30 -2.51 1.35 10.93
CA LEU A 30 -2.88 2.23 12.04
C LEU A 30 -1.76 2.31 13.09
N GLU A 31 -1.11 1.20 13.43
CA GLU A 31 0.07 1.20 14.32
C GLU A 31 1.18 2.10 13.81
N LEU A 32 1.53 1.96 12.52
CA LEU A 32 2.60 2.76 11.90
C LEU A 32 2.24 4.24 11.79
N LEU A 33 0.96 4.57 11.72
CA LEU A 33 0.47 5.95 11.66
C LEU A 33 0.27 6.59 13.03
N GLU A 34 0.27 5.82 14.13
CA GLU A 34 0.00 6.33 15.48
C GLU A 34 0.93 7.47 15.92
N PRO A 35 2.25 7.46 15.62
CA PRO A 35 3.14 8.59 15.93
C PRO A 35 2.72 9.92 15.27
N PHE A 36 1.88 9.86 14.23
CA PHE A 36 1.42 11.02 13.46
C PHE A 36 -0.04 11.39 13.73
N ARG A 37 -0.62 10.96 14.86
CA ARG A 37 -1.95 11.38 15.30
C ARG A 37 -2.19 12.88 15.15
N GLY A 38 -3.38 13.24 14.70
CA GLY A 38 -3.73 14.60 14.28
C GLY A 38 -3.36 14.93 12.83
N GLN A 39 -2.41 14.20 12.21
CA GLN A 39 -1.88 14.46 10.87
C GLN A 39 -1.84 13.23 9.95
N ARG A 40 -2.45 12.09 10.32
CA ARG A 40 -2.34 10.82 9.58
C ARG A 40 -2.80 10.92 8.13
N ALA A 41 -3.90 11.63 7.88
CA ALA A 41 -4.39 11.92 6.52
C ALA A 41 -3.34 12.66 5.67
N ARG A 42 -2.60 13.61 6.27
CA ARG A 42 -1.55 14.37 5.60
C ARG A 42 -0.36 13.48 5.29
N VAL A 43 0.04 12.61 6.21
CA VAL A 43 1.11 11.63 5.99
C VAL A 43 0.75 10.71 4.83
N ILE A 44 -0.44 10.10 4.85
CA ILE A 44 -0.94 9.27 3.76
C ILE A 44 -0.87 10.03 2.43
N ARG A 45 -1.37 11.26 2.39
CA ARG A 45 -1.35 12.07 1.17
C ARG A 45 0.06 12.35 0.65
N LEU A 46 1.02 12.59 1.54
CA LEU A 46 2.42 12.78 1.16
C LEU A 46 3.04 11.48 0.64
N LEU A 47 2.72 10.34 1.24
CA LEU A 47 3.17 9.03 0.77
C LEU A 47 2.62 8.73 -0.64
N GLU A 48 1.35 9.00 -0.91
CA GLU A 48 0.78 8.87 -2.27
C GLU A 48 1.50 9.74 -3.30
N LEU A 49 1.89 10.96 -2.91
CA LEU A 49 2.57 11.93 -3.78
C LEU A 49 4.07 11.69 -3.92
N SER A 50 4.67 10.88 -3.03
CA SER A 50 6.11 10.65 -2.99
C SER A 50 6.68 9.85 -4.17
N GLY A 51 5.82 9.21 -4.96
CA GLY A 51 6.24 8.34 -6.06
C GLY A 51 6.85 7.01 -5.63
N ILE A 52 6.74 6.63 -4.34
CA ILE A 52 7.19 5.33 -3.82
C ILE A 52 6.54 4.19 -4.62
N ARG A 53 7.37 3.23 -5.05
CA ARG A 53 6.94 2.06 -5.82
C ARG A 53 7.08 0.81 -4.99
N ILE A 54 5.94 0.27 -4.57
CA ILE A 54 5.85 -0.98 -3.80
C ILE A 54 6.07 -2.16 -4.76
N PRO A 55 6.88 -3.18 -4.38
CA PRO A 55 6.98 -4.43 -5.13
C PRO A 55 5.61 -5.07 -5.35
N ARG A 56 5.30 -5.43 -6.61
CA ARG A 56 4.02 -6.05 -6.98
C ARG A 56 4.20 -7.56 -7.16
N TYR A 57 3.42 -8.34 -6.39
CA TYR A 57 3.47 -9.82 -6.39
C TYR A 57 2.25 -10.43 -7.10
N GLY A 58 1.77 -9.82 -8.18
CA GLY A 58 0.67 -10.36 -8.99
C GLY A 58 1.13 -11.56 -9.84
N PRO A 59 0.20 -12.44 -10.27
CA PRO A 59 0.53 -13.47 -11.23
C PRO A 59 1.11 -12.82 -12.49
N ARG A 60 2.35 -13.18 -12.83
CA ARG A 60 2.87 -12.92 -14.17
C ARG A 60 2.09 -13.84 -15.09
N LEU A 61 1.07 -13.33 -15.77
CA LEU A 61 0.44 -14.04 -16.89
C LEU A 61 1.54 -14.29 -17.93
N SER A 62 2.17 -15.46 -17.88
CA SER A 62 2.92 -15.99 -19.00
C SER A 62 1.92 -16.17 -20.14
N GLY A 63 2.17 -15.50 -21.27
CA GLY A 63 1.24 -15.48 -22.40
C GLY A 63 0.82 -16.90 -22.76
N ARG A 64 -0.46 -17.24 -22.55
CA ARG A 64 -1.02 -18.47 -23.13
C ARG A 64 -1.09 -18.26 -24.63
N ARG A 65 -0.35 -19.06 -25.39
CA ARG A 65 -0.55 -19.19 -26.83
C ARG A 65 -1.90 -19.85 -27.03
N ILE A 66 -2.84 -19.10 -27.59
CA ILE A 66 -4.09 -19.66 -28.10
C ILE A 66 -3.71 -20.21 -29.47
N GLU A 67 -3.63 -21.53 -29.61
CA GLU A 67 -3.51 -22.14 -30.93
C GLU A 67 -4.92 -22.15 -31.54
N GLU A 68 -5.07 -21.45 -32.65
CA GLU A 68 -6.31 -21.40 -33.44
C GLU A 68 -6.54 -22.76 -34.12
N PHE A 69 -7.82 -23.17 -34.13
CA PHE A 69 -8.31 -24.42 -34.73
C PHE A 69 -8.31 -24.38 -36.25
#